data_AF-A0A1J5P3G2-F1
#
_entry.id   AF-A0A1J5P3G2-F1
#
_cell.length_a   1.000
_cell.length_b   1.000
_cell.length_c   1.000
_cell.angle_alpha   90.00
_cell.angle_beta   90.00
_cell.angle_gamma   90.00
#
_symmetry.space_group_name_H-M   'P 1'
#
loop_
_entity.id
_entity.type
_entity.pdbx_description
1 polymer ?
#
loop_
_entity_poly.entity_id
_entity_poly.type
_entity_poly.pdbx_seq_one_letter_code
_entity_poly.pdbx_strand_id
1 'polypeptide(L)'
;MNDAANLKNVTTATRASTEIGGIPNFFGLEAALPKAVNPASLLSASSTNTNLGTGQVQRNEAVTLRLAGVITQVLPDGNLVVAASQEFMVNAELRQLRVTGVIRPEDIASDNTVLHDRMAEARISYGGKGQLTDLQRERWGQQMMDILMPF
;
A
#
# COMPACT_ATOMS: atom_id res chain seq x y z
N MET A 1 -20.57 7.94 -2.23
CA MET A 1 -20.19 6.88 -1.28
C MET A 1 -19.20 7.49 -0.31
N ASN A 2 -19.39 7.34 1.01
CA ASN A 2 -18.42 7.81 2.00
C ASN A 2 -17.65 6.59 2.52
N ASP A 3 -16.59 6.20 1.82
CA ASP A 3 -15.70 5.15 2.30
C ASP A 3 -14.68 5.76 3.26
N ALA A 4 -14.57 5.22 4.47
CA ALA A 4 -13.71 5.75 5.54
C ALA A 4 -12.74 4.65 5.97
N ALA A 5 -11.62 4.52 5.25
CA ALA A 5 -10.54 3.62 5.61
C ALA A 5 -9.65 4.24 6.70
N ASN A 6 -9.66 3.67 7.91
CA ASN A 6 -8.78 4.10 9.00
C ASN A 6 -7.59 3.14 9.11
N LEU A 7 -6.49 3.47 8.42
CA LEU A 7 -5.28 2.64 8.39
C LEU A 7 -4.28 3.16 9.43
N LYS A 8 -4.12 2.42 10.54
CA LYS A 8 -3.09 2.68 11.55
C LYS A 8 -1.83 1.88 11.23
N ASN A 9 -0.87 2.50 10.55
CA ASN A 9 0.41 1.87 10.25
C ASN A 9 1.47 2.32 11.27
N VAL A 10 1.78 1.48 12.25
CA VAL A 10 2.84 1.73 13.23
C VAL A 10 4.09 0.99 12.78
N THR A 11 5.09 1.73 12.31
CA THR A 11 6.39 1.16 11.91
C THR A 11 7.42 1.49 12.98
N THR A 12 7.81 0.50 13.77
CA THR A 12 8.90 0.63 14.73
C THR A 12 10.18 0.10 14.09
N ALA A 13 11.13 0.99 13.81
CA ALA A 13 12.46 0.62 13.33
C ALA A 13 13.48 0.86 14.44
N THR A 14 13.91 -0.22 15.10
CA THR A 14 14.99 -0.20 16.09
C THR A 14 16.28 -0.62 15.41
N ARG A 15 17.27 0.26 15.35
CA ARG A 15 18.61 -0.08 14.87
C ARG A 15 19.61 0.05 16.02
N ALA A 16 20.15 -1.09 16.46
CA ALA A 16 21.25 -1.16 17.42
C ALA A 16 22.54 -1.39 16.64
N SER A 17 23.40 -0.38 16.56
CA SER A 17 24.72 -0.49 15.93
C SER A 17 25.77 -0.51 17.03
N THR A 18 26.48 -1.62 17.15
CA THR A 18 27.68 -1.74 17.98
C THR A 18 28.88 -1.69 17.04
N GLU A 19 29.43 -0.51 16.80
CA GLU A 19 30.66 -0.36 16.02
C GLU A 19 31.86 -0.54 16.94
N ILE A 20 32.44 -1.74 16.96
CA ILE A 20 33.79 -1.97 17.50
C ILE A 20 34.77 -1.70 16.35
N GLY A 21 34.93 -0.42 16.03
CA GLY A 21 35.95 0.06 15.11
C GLY A 21 37.30 0.10 15.81
N GLY A 22 38.06 -0.98 15.75
CA GLY A 22 39.45 -0.98 16.18
C GLY A 22 40.26 -0.08 15.24
N ILE A 23 40.58 1.14 15.66
CA ILE A 23 41.66 1.91 15.06
C ILE A 23 42.94 1.42 15.74
N PRO A 24 43.80 0.63 15.05
CA PRO A 24 44.95 0.01 15.72
C PRO A 24 46.00 1.02 16.20
N ASN A 25 45.93 2.29 15.78
CA ASN A 25 46.81 3.35 16.25
C ASN A 25 46.03 4.66 16.37
N PHE A 26 45.77 5.13 17.59
CA PHE A 26 45.08 6.38 17.87
C PHE A 26 46.04 7.56 17.68
N PHE A 27 46.63 7.67 16.48
CA PHE A 27 47.61 8.69 16.09
C PHE A 27 48.77 8.87 17.10
N GLY A 28 49.21 7.81 17.79
CA GLY A 28 50.32 7.85 18.74
C GLY A 28 49.94 8.27 20.17
N LEU A 29 48.66 8.43 20.47
CA LEU A 29 48.18 8.79 21.81
C LEU A 29 48.39 7.66 22.83
N GLU A 30 48.44 6.40 22.39
CA GLU A 30 48.77 5.22 23.21
C GLU A 30 50.09 5.33 24.01
N ALA A 31 51.05 6.16 23.58
CA ALA A 31 52.31 6.37 24.29
C ALA A 31 52.18 7.24 25.56
N ALA A 32 51.08 7.98 25.70
CA ALA A 32 50.80 8.87 26.82
C ALA A 32 49.87 8.24 27.88
N LEU A 33 49.32 7.04 27.63
CA LEU A 33 48.43 6.36 28.58
C LEU A 33 49.18 5.32 29.44
N PRO A 34 48.88 5.24 30.75
CA PRO A 34 49.49 4.26 31.64
C PRO A 34 49.13 2.83 31.22
N LYS A 35 50.13 1.93 31.21
CA LYS A 35 50.08 0.51 30.77
C LYS A 35 49.01 -0.38 31.43
N ALA A 36 48.25 0.13 32.39
CA ALA A 36 47.20 -0.59 33.09
C ALA A 36 45.82 -0.49 32.40
N VAL A 37 45.67 0.34 31.37
CA VAL A 37 44.38 0.60 30.73
C VAL A 37 44.31 -0.09 29.36
N ASN A 38 43.36 -1.01 29.18
CA ASN A 38 43.16 -1.71 27.92
C ASN A 38 42.45 -0.77 26.91
N PRO A 39 43.11 -0.33 25.82
CA PRO A 39 42.55 0.61 24.87
C PRO A 39 41.29 0.08 24.15
N ALA A 40 41.11 -1.24 24.09
CA ALA A 40 39.89 -1.85 23.54
C ALA A 40 38.64 -1.61 24.42
N SER A 41 38.81 -1.35 25.72
CA SER A 41 37.68 -1.04 26.62
C SER A 41 37.32 0.44 26.65
N LEU A 42 38.19 1.31 26.11
CA LEU A 42 37.99 2.77 26.16
C LEU A 42 37.16 3.31 24.98
N LEU A 43 36.99 2.54 23.91
CA LEU A 43 36.33 2.99 22.69
C LEU A 43 35.02 2.23 22.40
N SER A 44 34.22 1.98 23.43
CA SER A 44 32.85 1.46 23.22
C SER A 44 31.89 2.62 22.92
N ALA A 45 31.74 2.98 21.65
CA ALA A 45 30.69 3.90 21.20
C ALA A 45 29.42 3.12 20.89
N SER A 46 28.54 2.96 21.89
CA SER A 46 27.22 2.35 21.68
C SER A 46 26.21 3.41 21.25
N SER A 47 25.71 3.35 20.01
CA SER A 47 24.65 4.24 19.52
C SER A 47 23.36 3.46 19.34
N THR A 48 22.32 3.81 20.12
CA THR A 48 20.98 3.23 20.00
C THR A 48 20.04 4.31 19.50
N ASN A 49 19.76 4.32 18.19
CA ASN A 49 18.76 5.21 17.61
C ASN A 49 17.41 4.49 17.53
N THR A 50 16.48 4.93 18.39
CA THR A 50 15.08 4.48 18.35
C THR A 50 14.24 5.56 17.66
N ASN A 51 13.82 5.31 16.43
CA ASN A 51 12.91 6.19 15.70
C ASN A 51 11.51 5.58 15.70
N LEU A 52 10.60 6.20 16.46
CA LEU A 52 9.18 5.87 16.46
C LEU A 52 8.45 6.82 15.51
N GLY A 53 8.18 6.37 14.29
CA GLY A 53 7.41 7.12 13.30
C GLY A 53 5.93 6.72 13.37
N THR A 54 5.09 7.59 13.94
CA THR A 54 3.63 7.41 13.87
C THR A 54 3.08 8.24 12.71
N GLY A 55 2.48 7.59 11.71
CA GLY A 55 1.85 8.25 10.57
C GLY A 55 0.39 7.88 10.51
N GLN A 56 -0.50 8.85 10.79
CA GLN A 56 -1.94 8.69 10.58
C GLN A 56 -2.29 9.28 9.22
N VAL A 57 -2.73 8.43 8.29
CA VAL A 57 -3.21 8.88 6.96
C VAL A 57 -4.73 8.75 6.93
N GLN A 58 -5.42 9.88 6.99
CA GLN A 58 -6.88 9.96 6.83
C GLN A 58 -7.17 10.38 5.38
N ARG A 59 -7.68 9.48 4.55
CA ARG A 59 -8.03 9.76 3.16
C ARG A 59 -9.55 9.68 2.99
N ASN A 60 -10.20 10.83 2.92
CA ASN A 60 -11.64 10.92 2.62
C ASN A 60 -11.81 11.27 1.14
N GLU A 61 -12.14 10.27 0.31
CA GLU A 61 -12.50 10.51 -1.09
C GLU A 61 -14.01 10.33 -1.28
N ALA A 62 -14.70 11.42 -1.62
CA ALA A 62 -16.10 11.37 -2.00
C ALA A 62 -16.20 11.03 -3.49
N VAL A 63 -16.52 9.78 -3.80
CA VAL A 63 -16.74 9.33 -5.18
C VAL A 63 -18.24 9.23 -5.42
N THR A 64 -18.76 10.11 -6.29
CA THR A 64 -20.15 10.12 -6.75
C THR A 64 -20.18 9.66 -8.21
N LEU A 65 -20.70 8.45 -8.43
CA LEU A 65 -20.81 7.84 -9.75
C LEU A 65 -22.28 7.58 -10.04
N ARG A 66 -22.71 7.90 -11.25
CA ARG A 66 -24.05 7.60 -11.78
C ARG A 66 -23.86 6.84 -13.07
N LEU A 67 -24.42 5.63 -13.13
CA LEU A 67 -24.34 4.76 -14.30
C LEU A 67 -25.72 4.13 -14.55
N ALA A 68 -25.97 3.78 -15.81
CA ALA A 68 -27.19 3.08 -16.19
C ALA A 68 -27.04 1.57 -15.89
N GLY A 69 -28.05 1.00 -15.26
CA GLY A 69 -28.16 -0.43 -14.99
C GLY A 69 -29.35 -1.06 -15.72
N VAL A 70 -29.31 -2.38 -15.82
CA VAL A 70 -30.40 -3.21 -16.35
C VAL A 70 -30.81 -4.23 -15.30
N ILE A 71 -32.10 -4.56 -15.28
CA ILE A 71 -32.62 -5.64 -14.45
C ILE A 71 -32.29 -6.95 -15.17
N THR A 72 -31.48 -7.79 -14.56
CA THR A 72 -31.07 -9.09 -15.13
C THR A 72 -32.00 -10.22 -14.71
N GLN A 73 -32.65 -10.09 -13.54
CA GLN A 73 -33.53 -11.11 -13.00
C GLN A 73 -34.54 -10.47 -12.02
N VAL A 74 -35.75 -11.02 -11.99
CA VAL A 74 -36.73 -10.77 -10.92
C VAL A 74 -36.75 -11.99 -10.02
N LEU A 75 -36.53 -11.78 -8.73
CA LEU A 75 -36.53 -12.83 -7.70
C LEU A 75 -37.98 -13.21 -7.32
N PRO A 76 -38.19 -14.42 -6.74
CA PRO A 76 -39.53 -14.89 -6.38
C PRO A 76 -40.27 -14.02 -5.34
N ASP A 77 -39.52 -13.27 -4.55
CA ASP A 77 -40.00 -12.30 -3.55
C ASP A 77 -40.37 -10.93 -4.18
N GLY A 78 -40.14 -10.76 -5.48
CA GLY A 78 -40.38 -9.51 -6.21
C GLY A 78 -39.18 -8.56 -6.24
N ASN A 79 -38.06 -8.94 -5.62
CA ASN A 79 -36.83 -8.14 -5.66
C ASN A 79 -36.16 -8.22 -7.04
N LEU A 80 -35.40 -7.19 -7.39
CA LEU A 80 -34.81 -7.00 -8.71
C LEU A 80 -33.29 -7.16 -8.61
N VAL A 81 -32.74 -8.12 -9.34
CA VAL A 81 -31.29 -8.21 -9.54
C VAL A 81 -30.92 -7.22 -10.62
N VAL A 82 -30.06 -6.26 -10.28
CA VAL A 82 -29.61 -5.20 -11.18
C VAL A 82 -28.12 -5.36 -11.46
N ALA A 83 -27.76 -5.23 -12.73
CA ALA A 83 -26.39 -5.17 -13.19
C ALA A 83 -26.16 -3.92 -14.03
N ALA A 84 -25.10 -3.20 -13.74
CA ALA A 84 -24.68 -2.01 -14.46
C ALA A 84 -23.20 -2.13 -14.80
N SER A 85 -22.83 -1.81 -16.04
CA SER A 85 -21.44 -1.82 -16.47
C SER A 85 -21.16 -0.67 -17.41
N GLN A 86 -20.11 0.08 -17.13
CA GLN A 86 -19.68 1.20 -17.94
C GLN A 86 -18.17 1.08 -18.19
N GLU A 87 -17.80 1.07 -19.46
CA GLU A 87 -16.41 1.15 -19.88
C GLU A 87 -16.11 2.59 -20.30
N PHE A 88 -14.97 3.13 -19.86
CA PHE A 88 -14.52 4.46 -20.24
C PHE A 88 -13.00 4.46 -20.42
N MET A 89 -12.52 5.23 -21.39
CA MET A 89 -11.10 5.35 -21.66
C MET A 89 -10.55 6.61 -20.99
N VAL A 90 -9.51 6.45 -20.15
CA VAL A 90 -8.81 7.56 -19.51
C VAL A 90 -7.34 7.42 -19.83
N ASN A 91 -6.72 8.46 -20.42
CA ASN A 91 -5.29 8.47 -20.77
C ASN A 91 -4.83 7.23 -21.57
N ALA A 92 -5.61 6.84 -22.58
CA ALA A 92 -5.39 5.64 -23.41
C ALA A 92 -5.47 4.29 -22.65
N GLU A 93 -5.99 4.28 -21.43
CA GLU A 93 -6.26 3.06 -20.66
C GLU A 93 -7.77 2.80 -20.60
N LEU A 94 -8.18 1.57 -20.93
CA LEU A 94 -9.57 1.13 -20.80
C LEU A 94 -9.87 0.79 -19.34
N ARG A 95 -10.77 1.56 -18.74
CA ARG A 95 -11.31 1.33 -17.40
C ARG A 95 -12.71 0.74 -17.51
N GLN A 96 -13.01 -0.21 -16.63
CA GLN A 96 -14.33 -0.84 -16.51
C GLN A 96 -14.85 -0.65 -15.09
N LEU A 97 -16.02 -0.04 -14.98
CA LEU A 97 -16.82 0.01 -13.77
C LEU A 97 -17.95 -1.02 -13.90
N ARG A 98 -18.12 -1.85 -12.89
CA ARG A 98 -19.23 -2.80 -12.80
C ARG A 98 -19.86 -2.72 -11.42
N VAL A 99 -21.18 -2.65 -11.40
CA VAL A 99 -22.01 -2.63 -10.21
C VAL A 99 -23.07 -3.72 -10.35
N THR A 100 -23.20 -4.56 -9.34
CA THR A 100 -24.25 -5.59 -9.28
C THR A 100 -24.84 -5.62 -7.89
N GLY A 101 -26.14 -5.84 -7.77
CA GLY A 101 -26.81 -5.96 -6.48
C GLY A 101 -28.27 -6.33 -6.62
N VAL A 102 -28.95 -6.43 -5.48
CA VAL A 102 -30.39 -6.69 -5.40
C VAL A 102 -31.08 -5.46 -4.86
N ILE A 103 -32.17 -5.04 -5.52
CA ILE A 103 -32.95 -3.85 -5.21
C ILE A 103 -34.38 -4.26 -4.92
N ARG A 104 -34.99 -3.63 -3.92
CA ARG A 104 -36.41 -3.77 -3.67
C ARG A 104 -37.18 -2.72 -4.47
N PRO A 105 -38.34 -3.04 -5.08
CA PRO A 105 -39.08 -2.09 -5.91
C PRO A 105 -39.44 -0.78 -5.19
N GLU A 106 -39.65 -0.81 -3.87
CA GLU A 106 -39.97 0.36 -3.04
C GLU A 106 -38.79 1.34 -2.84
N ASP A 107 -37.55 0.88 -3.06
CA ASP A 107 -36.35 1.72 -2.90
C ASP A 107 -36.06 2.58 -4.15
N ILE A 108 -36.79 2.33 -5.26
CA ILE A 108 -36.68 3.06 -6.53
C ILE A 108 -37.40 4.41 -6.41
N ALA A 109 -36.64 5.49 -6.59
CA ALA A 109 -37.20 6.84 -6.60
C ALA A 109 -38.05 7.08 -7.86
N SER A 110 -38.93 8.09 -7.82
CA SER A 110 -39.83 8.42 -8.93
C SER A 110 -39.12 8.81 -10.24
N ASP A 111 -37.82 9.11 -10.18
CA ASP A 111 -36.96 9.38 -11.32
C ASP A 111 -36.19 8.13 -11.83
N ASN A 112 -36.61 6.93 -11.41
CA ASN A 112 -35.98 5.64 -11.71
C ASN A 112 -34.52 5.54 -11.24
N THR A 113 -34.22 6.14 -10.08
CA THR A 113 -32.89 6.06 -9.48
C THR A 113 -32.87 5.27 -8.20
N VAL A 114 -31.74 4.61 -7.96
CA VAL A 114 -31.49 3.86 -6.73
C VAL A 114 -30.11 4.24 -6.21
N LEU A 115 -30.08 4.61 -4.93
CA LEU A 115 -28.82 4.90 -4.26
C LEU A 115 -28.13 3.59 -3.83
N HIS A 116 -26.80 3.59 -3.84
CA HIS A 116 -26.00 2.41 -3.49
C HIS A 116 -26.25 1.84 -2.09
N ASP A 117 -26.64 2.69 -1.13
CA ASP A 117 -26.97 2.32 0.24
C ASP A 117 -28.31 1.57 0.35
N ARG A 118 -29.16 1.68 -0.68
CA ARG A 118 -30.43 0.94 -0.82
C ARG A 118 -30.30 -0.33 -1.67
N MET A 119 -29.08 -0.73 -2.04
CA MET A 119 -28.81 -1.99 -2.74
C MET A 119 -28.31 -3.05 -1.75
N ALA A 120 -29.03 -4.17 -1.68
CA ALA A 120 -28.57 -5.36 -0.97
C ALA A 120 -27.44 -6.06 -1.77
N GLU A 121 -26.44 -6.55 -1.04
CA GLU A 121 -25.26 -7.23 -1.61
C GLU A 121 -24.58 -6.47 -2.76
N ALA A 122 -24.54 -5.13 -2.67
CA ALA A 122 -23.94 -4.29 -3.70
C ALA A 122 -22.44 -4.61 -3.86
N ARG A 123 -22.08 -5.15 -5.02
CA ARG A 123 -20.70 -5.38 -5.43
C ARG A 123 -20.32 -4.34 -6.47
N ILE A 124 -19.34 -3.52 -6.11
CA ILE A 124 -18.81 -2.46 -6.97
C ILE A 124 -17.36 -2.81 -7.24
N SER A 125 -17.05 -3.10 -8.50
CA SER A 125 -15.69 -3.33 -8.95
C SER A 125 -15.28 -2.22 -9.91
N TYR A 126 -14.17 -1.58 -9.61
CA TYR A 126 -13.47 -0.66 -10.51
C TYR A 126 -12.12 -1.28 -10.88
N GLY A 127 -11.91 -1.54 -12.17
CA GLY A 127 -10.68 -2.15 -12.66
C GLY A 127 -10.30 -1.65 -14.04
N GLY A 128 -9.00 -1.64 -14.34
CA GLY A 128 -8.49 -1.51 -15.71
C GLY A 128 -8.28 -2.90 -16.32
N LYS A 129 -8.47 -3.04 -17.63
CA LYS A 129 -7.94 -4.20 -18.35
C LYS A 129 -6.43 -4.00 -18.50
N GLY A 130 -5.67 -4.36 -17.48
CA GLY A 130 -4.22 -4.14 -17.46
C GLY A 130 -3.47 -5.09 -18.37
N GLN A 131 -2.90 -4.58 -19.47
CA GLN A 131 -1.54 -4.95 -19.83
C GLN A 131 -0.61 -4.08 -18.98
N LEU A 132 -0.19 -4.60 -17.82
CA LEU A 132 0.99 -4.08 -17.12
C LEU A 132 1.58 -5.19 -16.24
N THR A 133 1.86 -6.34 -16.86
CA THR A 133 2.73 -7.39 -16.29
C THR A 133 3.94 -7.63 -17.20
N ASP A 134 4.28 -6.68 -18.06
CA ASP A 134 5.58 -6.64 -18.71
C ASP A 134 6.29 -5.38 -18.23
N LEU A 135 7.59 -5.51 -17.91
CA LEU A 135 8.54 -4.46 -17.46
C LEU A 135 8.91 -4.41 -15.97
N GLN A 136 8.83 -5.54 -15.26
CA GLN A 136 9.66 -5.73 -14.07
C GLN A 136 10.26 -7.14 -14.01
N ARG A 137 10.93 -7.56 -15.08
CA ARG A 137 12.04 -8.49 -14.92
C ARG A 137 13.28 -7.64 -14.71
N GLU A 138 13.91 -7.79 -13.55
CA GLU A 138 15.10 -7.04 -13.22
C GLU A 138 16.13 -7.17 -14.36
N ARG A 139 16.82 -6.05 -14.62
CA ARG A 139 18.03 -6.05 -15.45
C ARG A 139 18.99 -7.04 -14.80
N TRP A 140 19.10 -8.23 -15.39
CA TRP A 140 20.07 -9.31 -15.16
C TRP A 140 21.53 -8.85 -14.98
N GLY A 141 21.83 -7.59 -15.28
CA GLY A 141 23.15 -6.96 -15.12
C GLY A 141 23.65 -6.72 -13.69
N GLN A 142 22.86 -6.93 -12.63
CA GLN A 142 23.41 -6.89 -11.25
C GLN A 142 24.07 -8.20 -10.80
N GLN A 143 23.75 -9.34 -11.43
CA GLN A 143 24.42 -10.62 -11.09
C GLN A 143 25.82 -10.76 -11.71
N MET A 144 26.18 -9.92 -12.68
CA MET A 144 27.50 -9.97 -13.33
C MET A 144 28.61 -9.28 -12.53
N MET A 145 28.26 -8.39 -11.60
CA MET A 145 29.26 -7.67 -10.80
C MET A 145 29.82 -8.50 -9.64
N ASP A 146 29.09 -9.54 -9.19
CA ASP A 146 29.56 -10.48 -8.15
C ASP A 146 30.51 -11.56 -8.69
N ILE A 147 30.62 -11.72 -10.03
CA ILE A 147 31.53 -12.70 -10.65
C ILE A 147 32.91 -12.08 -10.96
N LEU A 148 33.00 -10.75 -11.08
CA LEU A 148 34.23 -10.05 -11.48
C LEU A 148 35.05 -9.49 -10.31
N MET A 149 34.49 -9.40 -9.11
CA MET A 149 35.25 -9.08 -7.90
C MET A 149 34.87 -9.99 -6.71
N PRO A 150 35.16 -11.29 -6.78
CA PRO A 150 35.41 -12.02 -5.55
C PRO A 150 36.80 -11.61 -5.06
N PHE A 151 36.89 -11.05 -3.86
CA PHE A 151 38.16 -11.06 -3.13
C PHE A 151 38.56 -12.53 -2.86
#